data_AF-A0A7X7YQL2-F1
#
_entry.id   AF-A0A7X7YQL2-F1
#
_cell.length_a   1.000
_cell.length_b   1.000
_cell.length_c   1.000
_cell.angle_alpha   90.00
_cell.angle_beta   90.00
_cell.angle_gamma   90.00
#
_symmetry.space_group_name_H-M   'P 1'
#
loop_
_entity.id
_entity.type
_entity.pdbx_description
1 polymer ?
#
loop_
_entity_poly.entity_id
_entity_poly.type
_entity_poly.pdbx_seq_one_letter_code
_entity_poly.pdbx_strand_id
1 'polypeptide(L)'
;MKMHLKNKGIHPIIFIVIGNIILFISTSFLNLPKSRQWADDLLDESTFKNPDKGYYPETWFHFIGGNISKEGITADLEAISAAGISGIQLFHGQFGGAWPGVSPQIKCLSESWEEHIRWTAKECKRLNLNFTMQNCPGWSYAGGPWIKPENSMRHLVYSRTDIEGGSRKKIQLTKPQESEEEWRDYEDLFVVAFPTPEDDTGNRLIPKEIKSNRD
;
A
#
# COMPACT_ATOMS: atom_id res chain seq x y z
N MET A 1 -31.03 -13.63 44.29
CA MET A 1 -30.27 -13.91 45.52
C MET A 1 -28.79 -13.62 45.24
N LYS A 2 -28.31 -12.41 45.57
CA LYS A 2 -26.94 -11.96 45.27
C LYS A 2 -26.03 -12.28 46.46
N MET A 3 -25.01 -13.11 46.25
CA MET A 3 -23.95 -13.35 47.23
C MET A 3 -22.89 -12.25 47.16
N HIS A 4 -22.60 -11.67 48.32
CA HIS A 4 -21.55 -10.69 48.56
C HIS A 4 -20.27 -11.44 48.98
N LEU A 5 -19.21 -11.33 48.19
CA LEU A 5 -17.86 -11.69 48.63
C LEU A 5 -17.07 -10.40 48.87
N LYS A 6 -16.72 -10.16 50.14
CA LYS A 6 -15.86 -9.05 50.58
C LYS A 6 -14.42 -9.35 50.15
N ASN A 7 -13.90 -8.62 49.17
CA ASN A 7 -12.50 -8.67 48.79
C ASN A 7 -11.69 -7.82 49.79
N LYS A 8 -10.75 -8.45 50.50
CA LYS A 8 -9.80 -7.74 51.39
C LYS A 8 -8.75 -7.05 50.50
N GLY A 9 -8.60 -5.75 50.68
CA GLY A 9 -7.81 -4.87 49.83
C GLY A 9 -6.35 -5.31 49.71
N ILE A 10 -5.91 -5.46 48.46
CA ILE A 10 -4.50 -5.43 48.08
C ILE A 10 -4.25 -4.01 47.54
N HIS A 11 -3.27 -3.32 48.10
CA HIS A 11 -3.00 -1.91 47.81
C HIS A 11 -2.62 -1.68 46.33
N PRO A 12 -3.16 -0.64 45.66
CA PRO A 12 -2.95 -0.36 44.23
C PRO A 12 -1.49 -0.04 43.84
N ILE A 13 -0.60 0.15 44.80
CA ILE A 13 0.82 0.46 44.57
C ILE A 13 1.60 -0.81 44.14
N ILE A 14 1.17 -2.00 44.55
CA ILE A 14 1.88 -3.27 44.23
C ILE A 14 1.70 -3.66 42.75
N PHE A 15 0.54 -3.37 42.15
CA PHE A 15 0.30 -3.61 40.72
C PHE A 15 1.13 -2.69 39.81
N ILE A 16 1.37 -1.45 40.23
CA ILE A 16 2.15 -0.49 39.45
C ILE A 16 3.65 -0.85 39.48
N VAL A 17 4.17 -1.37 40.58
CA VAL A 17 5.59 -1.75 40.67
C VAL A 17 5.88 -3.06 39.93
N ILE A 18 5.01 -4.07 40.02
CA ILE A 18 5.21 -5.35 39.31
C ILE A 18 4.97 -5.20 37.80
N GLY A 19 3.99 -4.37 37.39
CA GLY A 19 3.72 -4.07 35.98
C GLY A 19 4.88 -3.33 35.28
N ASN A 20 5.55 -2.42 35.98
CA ASN A 20 6.73 -1.72 35.44
C ASN A 20 7.99 -2.60 35.37
N ILE A 21 8.15 -3.57 36.27
CA ILE A 21 9.29 -4.50 36.22
C ILE A 21 9.15 -5.51 35.06
N ILE A 22 7.93 -5.97 34.75
CA ILE A 22 7.69 -6.87 33.60
C ILE A 22 7.89 -6.12 32.26
N LEU A 23 7.55 -4.83 32.19
CA LEU A 23 7.79 -4.00 31.01
C LEU A 23 9.28 -3.69 30.78
N PHE A 24 10.12 -3.71 31.83
CA PHE A 24 11.56 -3.52 31.71
C PHE A 24 12.33 -4.81 31.35
N ILE A 25 11.79 -5.99 31.65
CA ILE A 25 12.43 -7.27 31.30
C ILE A 25 12.09 -7.69 29.87
N SER A 26 10.92 -7.32 29.32
CA SER A 26 10.57 -7.64 27.92
C SER A 26 11.26 -6.76 26.87
N THR A 27 11.78 -5.59 27.24
CA THR A 27 12.52 -4.71 26.33
C THR A 27 13.97 -5.12 26.13
N SER A 28 14.50 -6.04 26.96
CA SER A 28 15.89 -6.49 26.89
C SER A 28 16.12 -7.64 25.88
N PHE A 29 15.09 -8.16 25.22
CA PHE A 29 15.18 -9.25 24.24
C PHE A 29 14.68 -8.90 22.82
N LEU A 30 14.37 -7.62 22.57
CA LEU A 30 14.25 -7.14 21.21
C LEU A 30 15.67 -6.90 20.68
N ASN A 31 16.23 -7.89 19.98
CA ASN A 31 17.25 -7.66 18.96
C ASN A 31 16.61 -6.77 17.88
N LEU A 32 16.51 -5.47 18.17
CA LEU A 32 16.33 -4.47 17.15
C LEU A 32 17.44 -4.71 16.13
N PRO A 33 17.15 -4.83 14.82
CA PRO A 33 18.21 -4.88 13.82
C PRO A 33 19.11 -3.69 14.10
N LYS A 34 20.40 -3.95 14.36
CA LYS A 34 21.40 -2.89 14.54
C LYS A 34 21.13 -1.89 13.41
N SER A 35 20.73 -0.68 13.77
CA SER A 35 20.72 0.44 12.83
C SER A 35 22.04 0.36 12.09
N ARG A 36 22.00 0.25 10.76
CA ARG A 36 23.21 0.26 9.94
C ARG A 36 23.92 1.56 10.26
N GLN A 37 24.88 1.48 11.17
CA GLN A 37 25.77 2.56 11.51
C GLN A 37 26.46 2.83 10.18
N TRP A 38 26.19 3.99 9.57
CA TRP A 38 27.03 4.47 8.48
C TRP A 38 28.36 4.76 9.15
N ALA A 39 29.18 3.72 9.27
CA ALA A 39 30.57 3.92 9.52
C ALA A 39 31.03 4.89 8.42
N ASP A 40 31.85 5.87 8.80
CA ASP A 40 32.75 6.53 7.87
C ASP A 40 33.78 5.49 7.36
N ASP A 41 33.30 4.34 6.87
CA ASP A 41 34.05 3.38 6.09
C ASP A 41 34.36 4.13 4.80
N LEU A 42 35.50 4.82 4.81
CA LEU A 42 36.12 5.36 3.63
C LEU A 42 36.12 4.23 2.59
N LEU A 43 35.25 4.37 1.59
CA LEU A 43 35.19 3.49 0.42
C LEU A 43 36.62 3.33 -0.09
N ASP A 44 37.22 2.16 0.14
CA ASP A 44 38.57 1.90 -0.33
C ASP A 44 38.54 1.56 -1.83
N GLU A 45 39.67 1.79 -2.50
CA GLU A 45 39.81 1.56 -3.94
C GLU A 45 39.52 0.10 -4.33
N SER A 46 39.77 -0.85 -3.43
CA SER A 46 39.56 -2.28 -3.69
C SER A 46 38.07 -2.65 -3.71
N THR A 47 37.30 -2.09 -2.79
CA THR A 47 35.84 -2.22 -2.70
C THR A 47 35.17 -1.47 -3.85
N PHE A 48 35.69 -0.30 -4.24
CA PHE A 48 35.19 0.41 -5.41
C PHE A 48 35.42 -0.37 -6.71
N LYS A 49 36.57 -1.02 -6.85
CA LYS A 49 36.89 -1.86 -8.02
C LYS A 49 36.12 -3.19 -8.03
N ASN A 50 35.78 -3.73 -6.86
CA ASN A 50 35.10 -5.01 -6.71
C ASN A 50 33.96 -4.89 -5.67
N PRO A 51 32.86 -4.21 -6.00
CA PRO A 51 31.78 -4.01 -5.04
C PRO A 51 31.10 -5.34 -4.69
N ASP A 52 30.59 -5.46 -3.47
CA ASP A 52 29.76 -6.61 -3.10
C ASP A 52 28.47 -6.65 -3.92
N LYS A 53 27.91 -7.86 -4.12
CA LYS A 53 26.65 -8.07 -4.86
C LYS A 53 25.48 -7.24 -4.35
N GLY A 54 25.49 -6.80 -3.09
CA GLY A 54 24.46 -5.92 -2.53
C GLY A 54 24.39 -4.53 -3.17
N TYR A 55 25.42 -4.14 -3.94
CA TYR A 55 25.51 -2.87 -4.67
C TYR A 55 25.24 -3.01 -6.17
N TYR A 56 25.04 -4.23 -6.65
CA TYR A 56 24.77 -4.50 -8.07
C TYR A 56 23.32 -4.08 -8.39
N PRO A 57 23.06 -3.61 -9.62
CA PRO A 57 21.72 -3.18 -10.00
C PRO A 57 20.74 -4.36 -10.05
N GLU A 58 19.46 -4.06 -9.89
CA GLU A 58 18.34 -4.95 -10.17
C GLU A 58 17.58 -4.45 -11.40
N THR A 59 16.69 -5.29 -11.95
CA THR A 59 15.89 -4.93 -13.12
C THR A 59 14.40 -5.20 -12.94
N TRP A 60 13.58 -4.46 -13.68
CA TRP A 60 12.15 -4.75 -13.79
C TRP A 60 11.93 -5.94 -14.72
N PHE A 61 11.15 -6.91 -14.25
CA PHE A 61 10.86 -8.13 -14.97
C PHE A 61 9.34 -8.29 -15.16
N HIS A 62 8.89 -8.02 -16.38
CA HIS A 62 7.47 -7.90 -16.69
C HIS A 62 6.93 -9.14 -17.37
N PHE A 63 5.92 -9.77 -16.76
CA PHE A 63 5.04 -10.71 -17.43
C PHE A 63 3.98 -9.92 -18.19
N ILE A 64 4.07 -9.94 -19.53
CA ILE A 64 3.20 -9.15 -20.41
C ILE A 64 2.19 -10.03 -21.13
N GLY A 65 0.91 -9.69 -20.95
CA GLY A 65 -0.22 -10.32 -21.67
C GLY A 65 -0.43 -11.79 -21.35
N GLY A 66 0.22 -12.31 -20.30
CA GLY A 66 0.23 -13.72 -19.97
C GLY A 66 1.07 -14.59 -20.92
N ASN A 67 1.89 -13.99 -21.79
CA ASN A 67 2.70 -14.72 -22.77
C ASN A 67 4.00 -15.26 -22.17
N ILE A 68 3.89 -16.20 -21.24
CA ILE A 68 4.99 -16.64 -20.37
C ILE A 68 5.14 -18.16 -20.43
N SER A 69 6.38 -18.63 -20.41
CA SER A 69 6.73 -20.06 -20.24
C SER A 69 7.83 -20.25 -19.20
N LYS A 70 7.92 -21.44 -18.62
CA LYS A 70 8.97 -21.78 -17.64
C LYS A 70 10.36 -21.75 -18.28
N GLU A 71 10.46 -22.20 -19.52
CA GLU A 71 11.68 -22.21 -20.31
C GLU A 71 12.18 -20.78 -20.60
N GLY A 72 11.26 -19.88 -20.96
CA GLY A 72 11.57 -18.47 -21.19
C GLY A 72 12.02 -17.78 -19.90
N ILE A 73 11.32 -18.01 -18.78
CA ILE A 73 11.73 -17.50 -17.46
C ILE A 73 13.15 -17.96 -17.11
N THR A 74 13.45 -19.24 -17.28
CA THR A 74 14.79 -19.76 -16.97
C THR A 74 15.85 -19.10 -17.84
N ALA A 75 15.63 -19.02 -19.15
CA ALA A 75 16.59 -18.40 -20.07
C ALA A 75 16.83 -16.91 -19.74
N ASP A 76 15.77 -16.16 -19.46
CA ASP A 76 15.87 -14.74 -19.10
C ASP A 76 16.62 -14.53 -17.78
N LEU A 77 16.31 -15.32 -16.74
CA LEU A 77 16.99 -15.21 -15.45
C LEU A 77 18.46 -15.62 -15.52
N GLU A 78 18.80 -16.62 -16.35
CA GLU A 78 20.20 -16.99 -16.61
C GLU A 78 20.95 -15.86 -17.32
N ALA A 79 20.32 -15.21 -18.31
CA ALA A 79 20.91 -14.05 -18.98
C ALA A 79 21.09 -12.86 -18.03
N ILE A 80 20.11 -12.59 -17.17
CA ILE A 80 20.17 -11.54 -16.13
C ILE A 80 21.32 -11.81 -15.16
N SER A 81 21.45 -13.05 -14.67
CA SER A 81 22.52 -13.45 -13.77
C SER A 81 23.90 -13.33 -14.44
N ALA A 82 24.02 -13.79 -15.69
CA ALA A 82 25.25 -13.70 -16.48
C ALA A 82 25.67 -12.25 -16.77
N ALA A 83 24.72 -11.33 -16.89
CA ALA A 83 24.96 -9.90 -17.08
C ALA A 83 25.44 -9.18 -15.80
N GLY A 84 25.49 -9.85 -14.65
CA GLY A 84 25.91 -9.24 -13.38
C GLY A 84 24.82 -8.43 -12.70
N ILE A 85 23.55 -8.67 -13.01
CA ILE A 85 22.40 -8.09 -12.30
C ILE A 85 22.13 -8.92 -11.04
N SER A 86 21.85 -8.28 -9.91
CA SER A 86 21.67 -8.95 -8.61
C SER A 86 20.26 -9.45 -8.34
N GLY A 87 19.28 -9.02 -9.12
CA GLY A 87 17.89 -9.35 -8.82
C GLY A 87 16.87 -8.82 -9.82
N ILE A 88 15.64 -9.24 -9.60
CA ILE A 88 14.48 -8.79 -10.36
C ILE A 88 13.38 -8.23 -9.47
N GLN A 89 12.60 -7.35 -10.06
CA GLN A 89 11.35 -6.82 -9.52
C GLN A 89 10.23 -7.26 -10.46
N LEU A 90 9.43 -8.23 -10.03
CA LEU A 90 8.42 -8.86 -10.88
C LEU A 90 7.12 -8.07 -10.92
N PHE A 91 6.61 -7.91 -12.14
CA PHE A 91 5.35 -7.28 -12.48
C PHE A 91 4.53 -8.21 -13.37
N HIS A 92 3.20 -8.20 -13.22
CA HIS A 92 2.31 -8.84 -14.20
C HIS A 92 1.38 -7.79 -14.79
N GLY A 93 1.64 -7.39 -16.03
CA GLY A 93 0.81 -6.48 -16.80
C GLY A 93 -0.06 -7.22 -17.82
N GLN A 94 -1.39 -7.05 -17.73
CA GLN A 94 -2.32 -7.62 -18.71
C GLN A 94 -2.52 -6.67 -19.90
N PHE A 95 -1.47 -6.45 -20.68
CA PHE A 95 -1.51 -5.65 -21.92
C PHE A 95 -0.72 -6.34 -23.04
N GLY A 96 -0.85 -5.86 -24.29
CA GLY A 96 -0.10 -6.38 -25.45
C GLY A 96 -0.76 -7.57 -26.18
N GLY A 97 -1.84 -8.14 -25.64
CA GLY A 97 -2.59 -9.22 -26.29
C GLY A 97 -1.86 -10.56 -26.33
N ALA A 98 -2.45 -11.53 -27.02
CA ALA A 98 -1.85 -12.85 -27.22
C ALA A 98 -0.68 -12.77 -28.23
N TRP A 99 0.48 -13.29 -27.84
CA TRP A 99 1.61 -13.41 -28.74
C TRP A 99 1.49 -14.66 -29.62
N PRO A 100 1.72 -14.58 -30.94
CA PRO A 100 1.64 -15.74 -31.82
C PRO A 100 2.53 -16.90 -31.34
N GLY A 101 1.94 -18.10 -31.26
CA GLY A 101 2.65 -19.31 -30.84
C GLY A 101 2.82 -19.48 -29.32
N VAL A 102 2.31 -18.55 -28.51
CA VAL A 102 2.33 -18.68 -27.04
C VAL A 102 0.90 -18.96 -26.55
N SER A 103 0.66 -20.17 -26.04
CA SER A 103 -0.65 -20.60 -25.55
C SER A 103 -0.50 -21.74 -24.54
N PRO A 104 -1.33 -21.81 -23.49
CA PRO A 104 -2.31 -20.79 -23.08
C PRO A 104 -1.64 -19.59 -22.41
N GLN A 105 -2.24 -18.40 -22.53
CA GLN A 105 -1.83 -17.25 -21.72
C GLN A 105 -2.12 -17.52 -20.24
N ILE A 106 -1.18 -17.14 -19.38
CA ILE A 106 -1.40 -17.19 -17.93
C ILE A 106 -2.16 -15.95 -17.47
N LYS A 107 -3.18 -16.12 -16.62
CA LYS A 107 -3.96 -15.02 -16.05
C LYS A 107 -3.46 -14.74 -14.64
N CYS A 108 -3.25 -13.47 -14.28
CA CYS A 108 -2.87 -13.13 -12.91
C CYS A 108 -3.84 -13.75 -11.88
N LEU A 109 -3.29 -14.32 -10.79
CA LEU A 109 -4.00 -15.04 -9.72
C LEU A 109 -4.68 -16.36 -10.14
N SER A 110 -4.41 -16.89 -11.33
CA SER A 110 -4.75 -18.29 -11.65
C SER A 110 -3.75 -19.27 -11.01
N GLU A 111 -4.12 -20.55 -10.93
CA GLU A 111 -3.21 -21.62 -10.53
C GLU A 111 -1.95 -21.66 -11.42
N SER A 112 -2.12 -21.53 -12.74
CA SER A 112 -1.00 -21.47 -13.68
C SER A 112 -0.09 -20.28 -13.40
N TRP A 113 -0.62 -19.10 -13.05
CA TRP A 113 0.21 -17.97 -12.65
C TRP A 113 0.98 -18.25 -11.37
N GLU A 114 0.35 -18.84 -10.36
CA GLU A 114 1.02 -19.22 -9.11
C GLU A 114 2.20 -20.17 -9.37
N GLU A 115 2.02 -21.14 -10.26
CA GLU A 115 3.10 -22.03 -10.67
C GLU A 115 4.29 -21.30 -11.29
N HIS A 116 4.03 -20.29 -12.15
CA HIS A 116 5.10 -19.52 -12.80
C HIS A 116 5.80 -18.59 -11.82
N ILE A 117 5.08 -18.00 -10.85
CA ILE A 117 5.71 -17.25 -9.76
C ILE A 117 6.60 -18.17 -8.91
N ARG A 118 6.12 -19.35 -8.57
CA ARG A 118 6.89 -20.36 -7.84
C ARG A 118 8.13 -20.80 -8.62
N TRP A 119 8.01 -20.98 -9.94
CA TRP A 119 9.14 -21.29 -10.82
C TRP A 119 10.17 -20.16 -10.81
N THR A 120 9.73 -18.93 -11.03
CA THR A 120 10.58 -17.73 -11.02
C THR A 120 11.33 -17.58 -9.70
N ALA A 121 10.65 -17.75 -8.56
CA ALA A 121 11.28 -17.68 -7.24
C ALA A 121 12.32 -18.79 -7.03
N LYS A 122 12.05 -20.01 -7.52
CA LYS A 122 13.02 -21.13 -7.48
C LYS A 122 14.26 -20.83 -8.32
N GLU A 123 14.08 -20.29 -9.51
CA GLU A 123 15.19 -19.94 -10.41
C GLU A 123 16.01 -18.78 -9.88
N CYS A 124 15.37 -17.75 -9.34
CA CYS A 124 16.08 -16.66 -8.66
C CYS A 124 16.93 -17.20 -7.50
N LYS A 125 16.37 -18.09 -6.67
CA LYS A 125 17.13 -18.75 -5.60
C LYS A 125 18.29 -19.58 -6.14
N ARG A 126 18.10 -20.35 -7.22
CA ARG A 126 19.15 -21.16 -7.86
C ARG A 126 20.31 -20.29 -8.36
N LEU A 127 19.99 -19.14 -8.93
CA LEU A 127 20.95 -18.22 -9.56
C LEU A 127 21.51 -17.16 -8.59
N ASN A 128 21.12 -17.21 -7.31
CA ASN A 128 21.47 -16.21 -6.30
C ASN A 128 21.08 -14.78 -6.74
N LEU A 129 19.84 -14.65 -7.24
CA LEU A 129 19.18 -13.38 -7.58
C LEU A 129 18.18 -13.01 -6.47
N ASN A 130 18.12 -11.73 -6.12
CA ASN A 130 17.04 -11.19 -5.32
C ASN A 130 15.72 -11.28 -6.09
N PHE A 131 14.68 -11.74 -5.42
CA PHE A 131 13.33 -11.80 -5.96
C PHE A 131 12.44 -10.85 -5.18
N THR A 132 11.98 -9.80 -5.84
CA THR A 132 10.92 -8.92 -5.32
C THR A 132 9.75 -8.92 -6.30
N MET A 133 8.56 -8.59 -5.83
CA MET A 133 7.35 -8.57 -6.65
C MET A 133 6.45 -7.45 -6.17
N GLN A 134 5.72 -6.83 -7.10
CA GLN A 134 4.67 -5.88 -6.74
C GLN A 134 3.63 -6.50 -5.81
N ASN A 135 3.11 -5.67 -4.90
CA ASN A 135 2.11 -6.05 -3.91
C ASN A 135 0.71 -6.28 -4.50
N CYS A 136 0.46 -5.83 -5.73
CA CYS A 136 -0.79 -6.03 -6.43
C CYS A 136 -0.57 -6.38 -7.91
N PRO A 137 -1.57 -6.95 -8.60
CA PRO A 137 -1.54 -7.09 -10.06
C PRO A 137 -1.26 -5.75 -10.76
N GLY A 138 -0.57 -5.79 -11.90
CA GLY A 138 -0.12 -4.59 -12.61
C GLY A 138 1.22 -4.06 -12.10
N TRP A 139 1.35 -2.72 -12.08
CA TRP A 139 2.58 -2.02 -11.71
C TRP A 139 2.46 -1.07 -10.52
N SER A 140 1.24 -0.83 -10.06
CA SER A 140 0.85 0.17 -9.07
C SER A 140 -0.65 0.02 -8.79
N TYR A 141 -1.18 0.28 -7.60
CA TYR A 141 -0.51 0.71 -6.36
C TYR A 141 -0.84 -0.24 -5.20
N ALA A 142 -2.13 -0.45 -4.91
CA ALA A 142 -2.60 -1.33 -3.86
C ALA A 142 -4.07 -1.74 -4.09
N GLY A 143 -4.41 -2.12 -5.33
CA GLY A 143 -5.77 -2.47 -5.72
C GLY A 143 -5.98 -3.98 -5.89
N GLY A 144 -7.23 -4.42 -5.77
CA GLY A 144 -7.61 -5.79 -6.09
C GLY A 144 -9.11 -6.02 -5.96
N PRO A 145 -9.67 -7.05 -6.63
CA PRO A 145 -11.11 -7.34 -6.60
C PRO A 145 -11.65 -7.72 -5.21
N TRP A 146 -10.77 -8.00 -4.24
CA TRP A 146 -11.13 -8.25 -2.84
C TRP A 146 -11.35 -6.97 -2.02
N ILE A 147 -10.99 -5.79 -2.55
CA ILE A 147 -11.21 -4.51 -1.88
C ILE A 147 -12.65 -4.08 -2.12
N LYS A 148 -13.45 -4.11 -1.05
CA LYS A 148 -14.82 -3.60 -1.09
C LYS A 148 -14.83 -2.06 -1.23
N PRO A 149 -15.89 -1.46 -1.82
CA PRO A 149 -16.00 0.00 -1.94
C PRO A 149 -15.70 0.73 -0.64
N GLU A 150 -16.18 0.17 0.48
CA GLU A 150 -16.04 0.81 1.78
C GLU A 150 -14.60 0.92 2.31
N ASN A 151 -13.72 0.08 1.78
CA ASN A 151 -12.30 -0.01 2.15
C ASN A 151 -11.38 0.70 1.14
N SER A 152 -11.94 1.35 0.12
CA SER A 152 -11.17 2.10 -0.88
C SER A 152 -10.74 3.48 -0.34
N MET A 153 -9.91 4.18 -1.12
CA MET A 153 -9.56 5.58 -0.84
C MET A 153 -10.82 6.44 -0.77
N ARG A 154 -10.93 7.26 0.28
CA ARG A 154 -12.08 8.13 0.53
C ARG A 154 -11.74 9.58 0.24
N HIS A 155 -12.73 10.34 -0.20
CA HIS A 155 -12.66 11.79 -0.27
C HIS A 155 -13.93 12.40 0.30
N LEU A 156 -13.81 13.61 0.85
CA LEU A 156 -14.95 14.33 1.37
C LEU A 156 -15.76 14.93 0.21
N VAL A 157 -17.07 14.76 0.28
CA VAL A 157 -18.04 15.36 -0.62
C VAL A 157 -19.05 16.14 0.20
N TYR A 158 -19.64 17.18 -0.39
CA TYR A 158 -20.63 18.01 0.29
C TYR A 158 -21.70 18.47 -0.68
N SER A 159 -22.89 18.72 -0.14
CA SER A 159 -23.99 19.42 -0.80
C SER A 159 -24.31 20.67 0.00
N ARG A 160 -24.93 21.65 -0.65
CA ARG A 160 -25.35 22.91 -0.02
C ARG A 160 -26.85 23.09 -0.22
N THR A 161 -27.52 23.58 0.80
CA THR A 161 -28.92 23.96 0.74
C THR A 161 -29.11 25.24 1.54
N ASP A 162 -29.49 26.32 0.85
CA ASP A 162 -29.78 27.61 1.49
C ASP A 162 -31.24 27.63 1.95
N ILE A 163 -31.48 28.05 3.20
CA ILE A 163 -32.81 28.10 3.78
C ILE A 163 -33.05 29.43 4.49
N GLU A 164 -34.27 29.93 4.41
CA GLU A 164 -34.72 31.02 5.26
C GLU A 164 -34.96 30.51 6.70
N GLY A 165 -34.32 31.17 7.66
CA GLY A 165 -34.42 30.87 9.10
C GLY A 165 -35.74 31.31 9.75
N GLY A 166 -35.80 31.22 11.08
CA GLY A 166 -36.93 31.72 11.88
C GLY A 166 -38.10 30.74 12.06
N SER A 167 -38.03 29.53 11.51
CA SER A 167 -39.04 28.48 11.72
C SER A 167 -38.46 27.07 11.63
N ARG A 168 -39.10 26.13 12.33
CA ARG A 168 -38.75 24.70 12.23
C ARG A 168 -39.29 24.13 10.93
N LYS A 169 -38.41 23.73 10.02
CA LYS A 169 -38.74 23.13 8.72
C LYS A 169 -38.23 21.68 8.67
N LYS A 170 -39.01 20.78 8.06
CA LYS A 170 -38.53 19.45 7.67
C LYS A 170 -38.09 19.55 6.22
N ILE A 171 -36.79 19.47 5.98
CA ILE A 171 -36.19 19.57 4.65
C ILE A 171 -35.53 18.24 4.28
N GLN A 172 -35.63 17.85 3.01
CA GLN A 172 -34.84 16.76 2.46
C GLN A 172 -33.58 17.40 1.85
N LEU A 173 -32.41 17.05 2.39
CA LEU A 173 -31.14 17.49 1.84
C LEU A 173 -30.77 16.65 0.63
N THR A 174 -30.14 17.29 -0.36
CA THR A 174 -29.59 16.61 -1.54
C THR A 174 -28.37 15.80 -1.12
N LYS A 175 -28.26 14.56 -1.58
CA LYS A 175 -27.04 13.76 -1.39
C LYS A 175 -25.97 14.28 -2.36
N PRO A 176 -24.73 14.52 -1.89
CA PRO A 176 -23.68 14.99 -2.77
C PRO A 176 -23.20 13.87 -3.71
N GLN A 177 -22.96 14.23 -4.97
CA GLN A 177 -22.44 13.33 -6.01
C GLN A 177 -23.19 11.98 -6.10
N GLU A 178 -24.53 12.03 -6.19
CA GLU A 178 -25.33 10.82 -6.41
C GLU A 178 -24.82 10.02 -7.62
N SER A 179 -24.67 8.71 -7.45
CA SER A 179 -24.25 7.77 -8.49
C SER A 179 -24.94 6.43 -8.30
N GLU A 180 -25.28 5.80 -9.42
CA GLU A 180 -25.82 4.44 -9.51
C GLU A 180 -24.72 3.39 -9.69
N GLU A 181 -23.45 3.81 -9.71
CA GLU A 181 -22.31 2.91 -9.86
C GLU A 181 -22.09 2.07 -8.60
N GLU A 182 -22.09 0.74 -8.72
CA GLU A 182 -21.93 -0.18 -7.58
C GLU A 182 -20.64 0.03 -6.76
N TRP A 183 -19.59 0.58 -7.40
CA TRP A 183 -18.31 0.85 -6.75
C TRP A 183 -18.28 2.18 -5.97
N ARG A 184 -19.34 3.00 -6.05
CA ARG A 184 -19.50 4.24 -5.30
C ARG A 184 -20.50 4.06 -4.15
N ASP A 185 -19.98 3.92 -2.94
CA ASP A 185 -20.77 4.03 -1.72
C ASP A 185 -20.69 5.45 -1.11
N TYR A 186 -21.61 5.72 -0.19
CA TYR A 186 -21.76 7.01 0.48
C TYR A 186 -22.14 6.82 1.93
N GLU A 187 -21.55 7.62 2.81
CA GLU A 187 -21.87 7.66 4.23
C GLU A 187 -21.95 9.12 4.69
N ASP A 188 -23.04 9.47 5.38
CA ASP A 188 -23.17 10.76 6.04
C ASP A 188 -22.22 10.85 7.23
N LEU A 189 -21.43 11.93 7.31
CA LEU A 189 -20.60 12.20 8.48
C LEU A 189 -21.30 13.14 9.47
N PHE A 190 -21.71 14.31 8.99
CA PHE A 190 -22.38 15.33 9.78
C PHE A 190 -23.04 16.37 8.89
N VAL A 191 -23.98 17.13 9.46
CA VAL A 191 -24.58 18.31 8.84
C VAL A 191 -24.16 19.53 9.64
N VAL A 192 -23.65 20.56 8.95
CA VAL A 192 -23.35 21.86 9.57
C VAL A 192 -24.35 22.89 9.05
N ALA A 193 -24.94 23.65 9.96
CA ALA A 193 -25.77 24.81 9.65
C ALA A 193 -25.14 26.05 10.28
N PHE A 194 -25.03 27.12 9.50
CA PHE A 194 -24.45 28.39 9.95
C PHE A 194 -25.15 29.55 9.22
N PRO A 195 -25.16 30.77 9.80
CA PRO A 195 -25.63 31.96 9.10
C PRO A 195 -24.82 32.15 7.81
N THR A 196 -25.50 32.37 6.68
CA THR A 196 -24.84 32.65 5.40
C THR A 196 -23.93 33.87 5.55
N PRO A 197 -22.61 33.74 5.31
CA PRO A 197 -21.68 34.86 5.37
C PRO A 197 -22.04 35.94 4.34
N GLU A 198 -21.64 37.17 4.64
CA GLU A 198 -21.70 38.26 3.65
C GLU A 198 -20.89 37.88 2.40
N ASP A 199 -21.41 38.21 1.22
CA ASP A 199 -20.83 37.89 -0.10
C ASP A 199 -20.73 36.40 -0.48
N ASP A 200 -21.35 35.48 0.28
CA ASP A 200 -21.36 34.07 -0.07
C ASP A 200 -22.32 33.78 -1.24
N THR A 201 -21.76 33.65 -2.43
CA THR A 201 -22.51 33.33 -3.66
C THR A 201 -22.79 31.84 -3.87
N GLY A 202 -22.28 30.95 -3.00
CA GLY A 202 -22.35 29.50 -3.19
C GLY A 202 -21.46 28.94 -4.29
N ASN A 203 -20.79 29.79 -5.07
CA ASN A 203 -19.85 29.37 -6.09
C ASN A 203 -18.49 29.07 -5.49
N ARG A 204 -17.78 28.10 -6.07
CA ARG A 204 -16.39 27.82 -5.73
C ARG A 204 -15.56 29.08 -5.95
N LEU A 205 -14.89 29.55 -4.90
CA LEU A 205 -13.96 30.67 -5.01
C LEU A 205 -12.80 30.27 -5.91
N ILE A 206 -12.57 31.07 -6.95
CA ILE A 206 -11.44 30.94 -7.86
C ILE A 206 -10.39 31.97 -7.42
N PRO A 207 -9.16 31.55 -7.08
CA PRO A 207 -8.08 32.48 -6.79
C PRO A 207 -7.92 33.48 -7.95
N LYS A 208 -7.95 34.78 -7.67
CA LYS A 208 -7.70 35.81 -8.68
C LYS A 208 -6.26 35.81 -9.18
N GLU A 209 -5.33 35.41 -8.31
CA GLU A 209 -3.91 35.32 -8.60
C GLU A 209 -3.34 34.13 -7.82
N ILE A 210 -2.42 33.39 -8.45
CA ILE A 210 -1.63 32.34 -7.81
C ILE A 210 -0.17 32.72 -8.06
N LYS A 211 0.60 32.91 -7.00
CA LYS A 211 2.05 33.09 -7.09
C LYS A 211 2.73 31.81 -6.67
N SER A 212 3.61 31.28 -7.50
CA SER A 212 4.39 30.09 -7.18
C SER A 212 5.89 30.40 -7.26
N ASN A 213 6.73 29.48 -6.78
CA ASN A 213 8.18 29.56 -7.03
C ASN A 213 8.56 29.08 -8.44
N ARG A 214 7.56 28.77 -9.28
CA ARG A 214 7.64 28.48 -10.71
C ARG A 214 6.77 29.50 -11.44
N ASP A 215 7.15 30.77 -11.29
CA ASP A 215 6.46 31.98 -11.73
C ASP A 215 5.07 32.24 -11.10
#